data_AF-A0A258L598-F1
#
_entry.id   AF-A0A258L598-F1
#
_cell.length_a   1.000
_cell.length_b   1.000
_cell.length_c   1.000
_cell.angle_alpha   90.00
_cell.angle_beta   90.00
_cell.angle_gamma   90.00
#
_symmetry.space_group_name_H-M   'P 1'
#
loop_
_entity.id
_entity.type
_entity.pdbx_description
1 polymer ?
#
loop_
_entity_poly.entity_id
_entity_poly.type
_entity_poly.pdbx_seq_one_letter_code
_entity_poly.pdbx_strand_id
1 'polypeptide(L)'
;MASCEKPTIEAEAPVFDVTAEKTTYKAGEPVKFMITGGEAQTISFYSGELKKDYASRTGRVADVAGAGATLAFSSSVQLGTQANQVTLHASTNFNGDYSSVAKVKAATWVDITKRFKLGTGTAFLASGIVDVSDLIVAGKPIYFAFRYNTKKQSTNGIARQWFIQTFTLNSKKLLDNSLTVTIADQAGTGFRIVDDLKDKAPALSSITATRLTLQGNTYLHAGLPQFNPANPIFDPKNPIYDPQDPAYQPTTIFKPFVPFDPASPYNDPESEHWAVSKAISIDKVDLGPDWSTAIKGLTNPVLTQYRYTYSKAGTYKATFVAANGNIDQQKVVTKEITITITP
;
A
#
# COMPACT_ATOMS: atom_id res chain seq x y z
N MET A 1 43.04 11.68 32.79
CA MET A 1 41.86 11.75 31.92
C MET A 1 40.82 12.59 32.64
N ALA A 2 40.73 13.88 32.33
CA ALA A 2 39.65 14.73 32.84
C ALA A 2 38.55 14.72 31.77
N SER A 3 37.49 13.96 32.01
CA SER A 3 36.29 13.98 31.18
C SER A 3 35.51 15.24 31.53
N CYS A 4 35.33 16.15 30.59
CA CYS A 4 34.40 17.26 30.76
C CYS A 4 32.98 16.69 30.78
N GLU A 5 32.38 16.55 31.96
CA GLU A 5 30.94 16.42 32.09
C GLU A 5 30.32 17.76 31.65
N LYS A 6 29.61 17.73 30.53
CA LYS A 6 28.82 18.87 30.05
C LYS A 6 27.69 19.08 31.07
N PRO A 7 27.53 20.27 31.67
CA PRO A 7 26.43 20.51 32.60
C PRO A 7 25.10 20.33 31.85
N THR A 8 24.33 19.32 32.23
CA THR A 8 22.98 19.12 31.71
C THR A 8 22.10 20.19 32.32
N ILE A 9 21.79 21.24 31.55
CA ILE A 9 20.76 22.19 31.95
C ILE A 9 19.44 21.44 31.85
N GLU A 10 18.75 21.23 32.97
CA GLU A 10 17.44 20.59 32.93
C GLU A 10 16.42 21.50 32.22
N ALA A 11 15.62 20.92 31.33
CA ALA A 11 14.51 21.66 30.74
C ALA A 11 13.41 21.86 31.78
N GLU A 12 12.95 23.10 31.96
CA GLU A 12 11.80 23.40 32.81
C GLU A 12 10.49 23.11 32.07
N ALA A 13 9.49 22.61 32.79
CA ALA A 13 8.15 22.47 32.24
C ALA A 13 7.56 23.85 31.92
N PRO A 14 6.89 24.03 30.77
CA PRO A 14 6.24 25.31 30.47
C PRO A 14 5.14 25.57 31.49
N VAL A 15 5.14 26.77 32.09
CA VAL A 15 3.94 27.29 32.76
C VAL A 15 2.93 27.52 31.64
N PHE A 16 1.87 26.72 31.58
CA PHE A 16 0.94 26.74 30.45
C PHE A 16 -0.48 26.46 30.91
N ASP A 17 -1.42 27.31 30.48
CA ASP A 17 -2.84 27.11 30.71
C ASP A 17 -3.67 27.61 29.53
N VAL A 18 -4.85 27.02 29.37
CA VAL A 18 -5.79 27.39 28.30
C VAL A 18 -7.19 27.46 28.87
N THR A 19 -7.91 28.51 28.52
CA THR A 19 -9.33 28.68 28.85
C THR A 19 -10.14 29.00 27.59
N ALA A 20 -11.43 28.73 27.62
CA ALA A 20 -12.38 29.15 26.59
C ALA A 20 -13.44 30.05 27.24
N GLU A 21 -13.91 31.07 26.52
CA GLU A 21 -14.92 32.01 27.03
C GLU A 21 -16.25 31.31 27.37
N LYS A 22 -16.58 30.25 26.63
CA LYS A 22 -17.71 29.35 26.88
C LYS A 22 -17.33 27.93 26.46
N THR A 23 -18.16 26.97 26.82
CA THR A 23 -17.97 25.55 26.44
C THR A 23 -19.03 25.05 25.47
N THR A 24 -19.99 25.89 25.08
CA THR A 24 -21.04 25.56 24.11
C THR A 24 -21.09 26.61 22.99
N TYR A 25 -21.02 26.15 21.74
CA TYR A 25 -21.03 26.98 20.53
C TYR A 25 -22.00 26.42 19.49
N LYS A 26 -22.36 27.21 18.48
CA LYS A 26 -23.04 26.70 17.28
C LYS A 26 -22.02 26.21 16.25
N ALA A 27 -22.42 25.27 15.39
CA ALA A 27 -21.58 24.86 14.26
C ALA A 27 -21.23 26.08 13.38
N GLY A 28 -19.96 26.18 12.99
CA GLY A 28 -19.44 27.34 12.25
C GLY A 28 -19.08 28.55 13.13
N GLU A 29 -19.44 28.56 14.41
CA GLU A 29 -19.03 29.61 15.35
C GLU A 29 -17.57 29.40 15.81
N PRO A 30 -16.69 30.41 15.70
CA PRO A 30 -15.30 30.28 16.16
C PRO A 30 -15.18 30.19 17.69
N VAL A 31 -14.56 29.11 18.16
CA VAL A 31 -14.11 28.97 19.54
C VAL A 31 -12.82 29.74 19.71
N LYS A 32 -12.80 30.66 20.68
CA LYS A 32 -11.61 31.43 21.05
C LYS A 32 -11.03 30.86 22.35
N PHE A 33 -9.83 30.28 22.23
CA PHE A 33 -9.04 29.80 23.35
C PHE A 33 -8.07 30.89 23.78
N MET A 34 -8.13 31.29 25.04
CA MET A 34 -7.19 32.21 25.67
C MET A 34 -6.04 31.40 26.26
N ILE A 35 -4.80 31.80 25.97
CA ILE A 35 -3.61 31.04 26.35
C ILE A 35 -2.78 31.87 27.32
N THR A 36 -2.44 31.26 28.47
CA THR A 36 -1.45 31.75 29.41
C THR A 36 -0.20 30.87 29.30
N GLY A 37 0.99 31.48 29.29
CA GLY A 37 2.22 30.72 29.02
C GLY A 37 2.51 30.51 27.54
N GLY A 38 2.06 31.43 26.70
CA GLY A 38 2.22 31.39 25.25
C GLY A 38 3.67 31.46 24.78
N GLU A 39 4.64 31.70 25.67
CA GLU A 39 6.09 31.64 25.41
C GLU A 39 6.65 30.21 25.32
N ALA A 40 5.87 29.18 25.68
CA ALA A 40 6.29 27.78 25.55
C ALA A 40 6.85 27.50 24.14
N GLN A 41 8.01 26.82 24.05
CA GLN A 41 8.76 26.69 22.80
C GLN A 41 7.93 26.11 21.66
N THR A 42 7.07 25.14 21.97
CA THR A 42 6.10 24.59 21.02
C THR A 42 4.74 24.46 21.66
N ILE A 43 3.70 24.68 20.86
CA ILE A 43 2.31 24.39 21.25
C ILE A 43 1.65 23.65 20.09
N SER A 44 1.09 22.49 20.40
CA SER A 44 0.34 21.64 19.46
C SER A 44 -1.11 21.52 19.90
N PHE A 45 -2.02 21.46 18.93
CA PHE A 45 -3.45 21.42 19.13
C PHE A 45 -4.08 20.18 18.49
N TYR A 46 -4.89 19.47 19.27
CA TYR A 46 -5.77 18.40 18.83
C TYR A 46 -7.20 18.91 18.98
N SER A 47 -7.97 18.97 17.89
CA SER A 47 -9.36 19.44 17.96
C SER A 47 -10.28 18.43 18.65
N GLY A 48 -9.88 17.16 18.76
CA GLY A 48 -10.74 16.08 19.22
C GLY A 48 -11.70 15.58 18.14
N GLU A 49 -11.64 16.13 16.92
CA GLU A 49 -12.34 15.56 15.77
C GLU A 49 -11.69 14.24 15.33
N LEU A 50 -12.37 13.51 14.45
CA LEU A 50 -11.88 12.26 13.91
C LEU A 50 -10.48 12.43 13.28
N LYS A 51 -9.54 11.55 13.64
CA LYS A 51 -8.11 11.62 13.26
C LYS A 51 -7.32 12.80 13.84
N LYS A 52 -7.91 13.52 14.80
CA LYS A 52 -7.36 14.70 15.51
C LYS A 52 -7.55 14.59 17.02
N ASP A 53 -7.59 13.38 17.57
CA ASP A 53 -7.79 13.10 18.99
C ASP A 53 -6.47 12.78 19.71
N TYR A 54 -6.19 13.49 20.80
CA TYR A 54 -4.99 13.31 21.61
C TYR A 54 -4.88 11.91 22.24
N ALA A 55 -6.01 11.28 22.56
CA ALA A 55 -6.01 9.91 23.10
C ALA A 55 -5.43 8.90 22.10
N SER A 56 -5.54 9.20 20.80
CA SER A 56 -5.04 8.36 19.70
C SER A 56 -3.67 8.81 19.16
N ARG A 57 -2.95 9.70 19.86
CA ARG A 57 -1.65 10.24 19.41
C ARG A 57 -0.55 9.18 19.25
N THR A 58 -0.68 8.03 19.90
CA THR A 58 0.28 6.90 19.81
C THR A 58 -0.18 5.81 18.85
N GLY A 59 -1.37 5.94 18.25
CA GLY A 59 -1.96 4.94 17.37
C GLY A 59 -3.46 4.77 17.62
N ARG A 60 -4.21 4.66 16.53
CA ARG A 60 -5.65 4.35 16.52
C ARG A 60 -5.85 2.97 15.93
N VAL A 61 -6.55 2.12 16.67
CA VAL A 61 -6.97 0.81 16.17
C VAL A 61 -8.48 0.77 16.01
N ALA A 62 -8.95 0.44 14.81
CA ALA A 62 -10.35 0.16 14.55
C ALA A 62 -10.62 -1.35 14.72
N ASP A 63 -11.50 -1.70 15.66
CA ASP A 63 -12.04 -3.05 15.77
C ASP A 63 -13.12 -3.26 14.70
N VAL A 64 -12.85 -4.19 13.77
CA VAL A 64 -13.70 -4.52 12.63
C VAL A 64 -14.07 -6.01 12.61
N ALA A 65 -13.82 -6.73 13.71
CA ALA A 65 -14.15 -8.14 13.83
C ALA A 65 -15.64 -8.37 13.57
N GLY A 66 -15.96 -9.34 12.71
CA GLY A 66 -17.33 -9.68 12.33
C GLY A 66 -18.08 -8.62 11.51
N ALA A 67 -17.46 -7.49 11.16
CA ALA A 67 -18.10 -6.44 10.37
C ALA A 67 -18.37 -6.88 8.92
N GLY A 68 -17.64 -7.87 8.42
CA GLY A 68 -17.61 -8.22 7.01
C GLY A 68 -16.76 -7.24 6.19
N ALA A 69 -16.58 -7.54 4.91
CA ALA A 69 -15.73 -6.74 4.03
C ALA A 69 -16.23 -6.69 2.59
N THR A 70 -15.87 -5.62 1.89
CA THR A 70 -16.07 -5.48 0.44
C THR A 70 -14.73 -5.38 -0.27
N LEU A 71 -14.61 -6.05 -1.42
CA LEU A 71 -13.43 -6.05 -2.28
C LEU A 71 -13.71 -5.32 -3.60
N ALA A 72 -12.74 -4.55 -4.07
CA ALA A 72 -12.74 -3.95 -5.41
C ALA A 72 -11.31 -3.81 -5.96
N PHE A 73 -11.18 -3.80 -7.29
CA PHE A 73 -9.95 -3.50 -8.03
C PHE A 73 -10.29 -2.97 -9.42
N SER A 74 -9.29 -2.54 -10.18
CA SER A 74 -9.44 -2.24 -11.62
C SER A 74 -8.52 -3.14 -12.42
N SER A 75 -8.96 -3.55 -13.61
CA SER A 75 -8.16 -4.39 -14.50
C SER A 75 -8.20 -3.95 -15.95
N SER A 76 -7.11 -4.14 -16.66
CA SER A 76 -7.03 -4.02 -18.12
C SER A 76 -6.26 -5.19 -18.70
N VAL A 77 -6.46 -5.44 -19.99
CA VAL A 77 -5.81 -6.51 -20.72
C VAL A 77 -5.30 -5.99 -22.07
N GLN A 78 -4.06 -6.34 -22.39
CA GLN A 78 -3.39 -5.87 -23.59
C GLN A 78 -2.41 -6.91 -24.13
N LEU A 79 -1.96 -6.70 -25.37
CA LEU A 79 -1.12 -7.65 -26.12
C LEU A 79 -1.82 -9.00 -26.33
N GLY A 80 -1.30 -9.77 -27.28
CA GLY A 80 -1.69 -11.16 -27.50
C GLY A 80 -3.19 -11.40 -27.78
N THR A 81 -3.55 -12.67 -27.87
CA THR A 81 -4.91 -13.11 -28.23
C THR A 81 -5.46 -14.21 -27.33
N GLN A 82 -4.68 -14.72 -26.38
CA GLN A 82 -5.08 -15.82 -25.51
C GLN A 82 -6.18 -15.42 -24.51
N ALA A 83 -7.20 -16.25 -24.36
CA ALA A 83 -8.36 -15.99 -23.48
C ALA A 83 -8.25 -16.74 -22.14
N ASN A 84 -9.02 -16.28 -21.15
CA ASN A 84 -9.22 -16.93 -19.84
C ASN A 84 -7.91 -17.16 -19.06
N GLN A 85 -7.05 -16.15 -19.03
CA GLN A 85 -5.73 -16.26 -18.40
C GLN A 85 -5.78 -15.95 -16.91
N VAL A 86 -6.52 -14.92 -16.49
CA VAL A 86 -6.54 -14.46 -15.09
C VAL A 86 -7.79 -14.92 -14.36
N THR A 87 -7.61 -15.41 -13.13
CA THR A 87 -8.66 -15.74 -12.16
C THR A 87 -8.28 -15.17 -10.78
N LEU A 88 -9.28 -14.82 -9.98
CA LEU A 88 -9.11 -14.34 -8.60
C LEU A 88 -9.64 -15.38 -7.61
N HIS A 89 -8.79 -15.72 -6.65
CA HIS A 89 -9.07 -16.72 -5.62
C HIS A 89 -8.90 -16.13 -4.23
N ALA A 90 -9.60 -16.72 -3.26
CA ALA A 90 -9.42 -16.44 -1.84
C ALA A 90 -9.14 -17.72 -1.04
N SER A 91 -8.36 -17.61 0.03
CA SER A 91 -8.06 -18.71 0.94
C SER A 91 -7.94 -18.22 2.38
N THR A 92 -8.35 -19.06 3.34
CA THR A 92 -8.14 -18.85 4.79
C THR A 92 -7.22 -19.91 5.42
N ASN A 93 -6.66 -20.81 4.61
CA ASN A 93 -5.76 -21.87 5.06
C ASN A 93 -4.42 -21.90 4.32
N PHE A 94 -4.14 -20.95 3.42
CA PHE A 94 -2.79 -20.77 2.91
C PHE A 94 -1.85 -20.41 4.06
N ASN A 95 -0.71 -21.10 4.14
CA ASN A 95 0.23 -21.01 5.26
C ASN A 95 1.30 -19.93 5.09
N GLY A 96 1.29 -19.18 3.97
CA GLY A 96 2.30 -18.18 3.67
C GLY A 96 3.61 -18.73 3.10
N ASP A 97 3.63 -19.98 2.63
CA ASP A 97 4.79 -20.56 1.93
C ASP A 97 4.74 -20.24 0.42
N TYR A 98 5.54 -19.25 0.02
CA TYR A 98 5.64 -18.76 -1.37
C TYR A 98 6.78 -19.45 -2.16
N SER A 99 7.39 -20.51 -1.63
CA SER A 99 8.61 -21.08 -2.22
C SER A 99 8.38 -21.79 -3.56
N SER A 100 7.16 -22.27 -3.83
CA SER A 100 6.81 -22.87 -5.12
C SER A 100 5.30 -22.85 -5.36
N VAL A 101 4.90 -23.00 -6.62
CA VAL A 101 3.48 -23.11 -7.00
C VAL A 101 2.82 -24.32 -6.33
N ALA A 102 3.56 -25.42 -6.12
CA ALA A 102 3.05 -26.58 -5.38
C ALA A 102 2.65 -26.24 -3.93
N LYS A 103 3.43 -25.39 -3.24
CA LYS A 103 3.11 -24.94 -1.87
C LYS A 103 1.90 -24.02 -1.83
N VAL A 104 1.78 -23.12 -2.81
CA VAL A 104 0.58 -22.27 -2.97
C VAL A 104 -0.67 -23.14 -3.18
N LYS A 105 -0.59 -24.17 -4.04
CA LYS A 105 -1.71 -25.05 -4.38
C LYS A 105 -2.06 -26.09 -3.32
N ALA A 106 -1.21 -26.28 -2.30
CA ALA A 106 -1.53 -27.15 -1.17
C ALA A 106 -2.66 -26.58 -0.29
N ALA A 107 -2.93 -25.28 -0.39
CA ALA A 107 -4.06 -24.63 0.26
C ALA A 107 -5.37 -24.82 -0.50
N THR A 108 -6.48 -24.57 0.18
CA THR A 108 -7.82 -24.56 -0.43
C THR A 108 -8.13 -23.16 -0.92
N TRP A 109 -8.40 -23.04 -2.22
CA TRP A 109 -8.70 -21.79 -2.90
C TRP A 109 -10.15 -21.78 -3.38
N VAL A 110 -10.89 -20.73 -3.03
CA VAL A 110 -12.25 -20.47 -3.53
C VAL A 110 -12.12 -19.52 -4.72
N ASP A 111 -12.52 -19.98 -5.91
CA ASP A 111 -12.58 -19.12 -7.10
C ASP A 111 -13.76 -18.14 -6.97
N ILE A 112 -13.43 -16.85 -6.93
CA ILE A 112 -14.40 -15.76 -6.82
C ILE A 112 -14.43 -14.89 -8.09
N THR A 113 -13.76 -15.30 -9.16
CA THR A 113 -13.59 -14.53 -10.40
C THR A 113 -14.93 -14.05 -10.96
N LYS A 114 -15.94 -14.93 -10.98
CA LYS A 114 -17.28 -14.64 -11.53
C LYS A 114 -18.05 -13.56 -10.77
N ARG A 115 -17.61 -13.18 -9.56
CA ARG A 115 -18.23 -12.09 -8.80
C ARG A 115 -17.80 -10.71 -9.33
N PHE A 116 -16.75 -10.64 -10.14
CA PHE A 116 -16.12 -9.39 -10.57
C PHE A 116 -16.18 -9.21 -12.08
N LYS A 117 -16.16 -7.94 -12.51
CA LYS A 117 -15.91 -7.57 -13.91
C LYS A 117 -14.40 -7.54 -14.16
N LEU A 118 -13.96 -8.11 -15.29
CA LEU A 118 -12.56 -8.07 -15.72
C LEU A 118 -12.42 -7.25 -17.00
N GLY A 119 -11.29 -6.55 -17.13
CA GLY A 119 -10.97 -5.73 -18.29
C GLY A 119 -11.02 -6.53 -19.59
N THR A 120 -11.51 -5.91 -20.65
CA THR A 120 -11.66 -6.52 -21.99
C THR A 120 -10.76 -5.87 -23.05
N GLY A 121 -10.01 -4.83 -22.67
CA GLY A 121 -9.06 -4.13 -23.52
C GLY A 121 -8.09 -3.28 -22.69
N THR A 122 -7.41 -2.34 -23.35
CA THR A 122 -6.33 -1.53 -22.76
C THR A 122 -6.83 -0.51 -21.72
N ALA A 123 -8.10 -0.09 -21.82
CA ALA A 123 -8.72 0.78 -20.83
C ALA A 123 -8.99 0.02 -19.52
N PHE A 124 -8.66 0.64 -18.38
CA PHE A 124 -8.96 0.06 -17.07
C PHE A 124 -10.46 0.02 -16.82
N LEU A 125 -10.94 -1.18 -16.48
CA LEU A 125 -12.32 -1.43 -16.05
C LEU A 125 -12.35 -1.67 -14.55
N ALA A 126 -13.20 -0.94 -13.84
CA ALA A 126 -13.48 -1.19 -12.43
C ALA A 126 -14.22 -2.53 -12.25
N SER A 127 -13.80 -3.33 -11.30
CA SER A 127 -14.34 -4.68 -11.05
C SER A 127 -15.77 -4.67 -10.51
N GLY A 128 -16.21 -3.53 -9.99
CA GLY A 128 -17.34 -3.44 -9.06
C GLY A 128 -16.89 -3.64 -7.61
N ILE A 129 -17.73 -3.19 -6.67
CA ILE A 129 -17.55 -3.39 -5.23
C ILE A 129 -18.37 -4.62 -4.85
N VAL A 130 -17.69 -5.66 -4.36
CA VAL A 130 -18.28 -6.98 -4.10
C VAL A 130 -18.18 -7.31 -2.62
N ASP A 131 -19.28 -7.77 -2.01
CA ASP A 131 -19.25 -8.33 -0.67
C ASP A 131 -18.51 -9.69 -0.69
N VAL A 132 -17.50 -9.80 0.17
CA VAL A 132 -16.67 -11.01 0.34
C VAL A 132 -16.75 -11.55 1.76
N SER A 133 -17.78 -11.14 2.52
CA SER A 133 -17.92 -11.51 3.94
C SER A 133 -18.10 -13.02 4.15
N ASP A 134 -18.64 -13.73 3.15
CA ASP A 134 -18.79 -15.18 3.17
C ASP A 134 -17.46 -15.95 3.15
N LEU A 135 -16.37 -15.29 2.74
CA LEU A 135 -15.02 -15.88 2.69
C LEU A 135 -14.26 -15.70 4.01
N ILE A 136 -14.75 -14.84 4.91
CA ILE A 136 -14.09 -14.52 6.17
C ILE A 136 -14.42 -15.58 7.20
N VAL A 137 -13.38 -16.08 7.87
CA VAL A 137 -13.51 -17.00 9.01
C VAL A 137 -12.93 -16.31 10.23
N ALA A 138 -13.72 -16.18 11.29
CA ALA A 138 -13.30 -15.52 12.52
C ALA A 138 -11.99 -16.11 13.07
N GLY A 139 -11.04 -15.24 13.44
CA GLY A 139 -9.73 -15.64 13.96
C GLY A 139 -8.77 -16.21 12.91
N LYS A 140 -9.14 -16.26 11.63
CA LYS A 140 -8.23 -16.64 10.52
C LYS A 140 -7.93 -15.44 9.62
N PRO A 141 -6.69 -15.31 9.14
CA PRO A 141 -6.41 -14.37 8.06
C PRO A 141 -7.09 -14.84 6.77
N ILE A 142 -7.28 -13.89 5.85
CA ILE A 142 -7.65 -14.16 4.46
C ILE A 142 -6.49 -13.80 3.55
N TYR A 143 -6.33 -14.57 2.48
CA TYR A 143 -5.37 -14.37 1.41
C TYR A 143 -6.14 -14.23 0.10
N PHE A 144 -5.68 -13.34 -0.77
CA PHE A 144 -6.18 -13.23 -2.14
C PHE A 144 -5.07 -13.59 -3.12
N ALA A 145 -5.44 -14.28 -4.20
CA ALA A 145 -4.50 -14.63 -5.24
C ALA A 145 -5.05 -14.39 -6.64
N PHE A 146 -4.30 -13.64 -7.45
CA PHE A 146 -4.52 -13.66 -8.88
C PHE A 146 -3.70 -14.78 -9.49
N ARG A 147 -4.38 -15.81 -10.01
CA ARG A 147 -3.76 -16.90 -10.76
C ARG A 147 -3.81 -16.57 -12.23
N TYR A 148 -2.67 -16.70 -12.91
CA TYR A 148 -2.55 -16.55 -14.34
C TYR A 148 -2.13 -17.89 -14.96
N ASN A 149 -2.84 -18.31 -15.99
CA ASN A 149 -2.56 -19.52 -16.75
C ASN A 149 -2.11 -19.18 -18.17
N THR A 150 -0.93 -19.68 -18.54
CA THR A 150 -0.40 -19.64 -19.90
C THR A 150 -0.63 -21.01 -20.54
N LYS A 151 -1.47 -21.04 -21.57
CA LYS A 151 -1.59 -22.19 -22.47
C LYS A 151 -0.54 -22.10 -23.57
N LYS A 152 -0.29 -23.22 -24.26
CA LYS A 152 0.55 -23.27 -25.46
C LYS A 152 0.17 -22.16 -26.43
N GLN A 153 1.08 -21.21 -26.63
CA GLN A 153 0.86 -19.98 -27.38
C GLN A 153 0.83 -20.21 -28.88
N SER A 154 1.52 -21.26 -29.36
CA SER A 154 1.47 -21.71 -30.76
C SER A 154 0.07 -22.05 -31.25
N THR A 155 -0.82 -22.50 -30.35
CA THR A 155 -2.18 -22.96 -30.69
C THR A 155 -3.29 -22.10 -30.10
N ASN A 156 -3.02 -21.42 -28.97
CA ASN A 156 -4.01 -20.60 -28.26
C ASN A 156 -3.80 -19.09 -28.45
N GLY A 157 -2.82 -18.70 -29.27
CA GLY A 157 -2.40 -17.32 -29.43
C GLY A 157 -1.47 -16.85 -28.30
N ILE A 158 -0.80 -15.73 -28.54
CA ILE A 158 0.17 -15.15 -27.61
C ILE A 158 -0.52 -14.78 -26.30
N ALA A 159 0.15 -15.05 -25.19
CA ALA A 159 -0.30 -14.73 -23.85
C ALA A 159 -0.49 -13.21 -23.68
N ARG A 160 -1.62 -12.79 -23.10
CA ARG A 160 -1.90 -11.36 -22.89
C ARG A 160 -1.28 -10.84 -21.60
N GLN A 161 -0.91 -9.57 -21.59
CA GLN A 161 -0.52 -8.88 -20.37
C GLN A 161 -1.75 -8.29 -19.68
N TRP A 162 -1.88 -8.57 -18.40
CA TRP A 162 -2.94 -8.04 -17.55
C TRP A 162 -2.36 -7.07 -16.54
N PHE A 163 -3.04 -5.95 -16.34
CA PHE A 163 -2.75 -5.03 -15.25
C PHE A 163 -3.88 -5.08 -14.24
N ILE A 164 -3.52 -5.22 -12.97
CA ILE A 164 -4.41 -5.08 -11.82
C ILE A 164 -3.92 -3.91 -10.98
N GLN A 165 -4.81 -2.99 -10.63
CA GLN A 165 -4.50 -1.85 -9.78
C GLN A 165 -5.68 -1.49 -8.90
N THR A 166 -5.48 -0.52 -8.00
CA THR A 166 -6.52 0.00 -7.08
C THR A 166 -7.23 -1.12 -6.29
N PHE A 167 -6.51 -2.19 -5.95
CA PHE A 167 -7.03 -3.22 -5.05
C PHE A 167 -7.37 -2.58 -3.70
N THR A 168 -8.59 -2.78 -3.22
CA THR A 168 -9.06 -2.30 -1.92
C THR A 168 -9.96 -3.34 -1.28
N LEU A 169 -9.61 -3.72 -0.06
CA LEU A 169 -10.46 -4.48 0.85
C LEU A 169 -10.86 -3.54 1.98
N ASN A 170 -12.15 -3.20 2.05
CA ASN A 170 -12.68 -2.30 3.05
C ASN A 170 -13.60 -3.05 4.01
N SER A 171 -13.56 -2.68 5.29
CA SER A 171 -14.57 -3.11 6.26
C SER A 171 -15.92 -2.52 5.89
N LYS A 172 -17.00 -3.28 6.13
CA LYS A 172 -18.36 -2.71 6.07
C LYS A 172 -18.67 -1.82 7.28
N LYS A 173 -17.87 -1.91 8.35
CA LYS A 173 -17.94 -0.97 9.48
C LYS A 173 -17.19 0.30 9.13
N LEU A 174 -17.86 1.43 9.32
CA LEU A 174 -17.26 2.75 9.22
C LEU A 174 -16.67 3.14 10.58
N LEU A 175 -15.56 3.86 10.55
CA LEU A 175 -15.05 4.58 11.71
C LEU A 175 -15.94 5.80 11.94
N ASP A 176 -16.44 5.94 13.17
CA ASP A 176 -17.34 7.03 13.56
C ASP A 176 -18.53 7.20 12.59
N ASN A 177 -19.08 6.07 12.13
CA ASN A 177 -20.23 5.97 11.21
C ASN A 177 -20.11 6.77 9.89
N SER A 178 -18.92 7.25 9.53
CA SER A 178 -18.74 8.15 8.39
C SER A 178 -17.51 7.87 7.54
N LEU A 179 -16.44 7.33 8.12
CA LEU A 179 -15.19 7.09 7.41
C LEU A 179 -14.98 5.61 7.09
N THR A 180 -14.74 5.29 5.82
CA THR A 180 -14.39 3.92 5.40
C THR A 180 -13.10 3.45 6.08
N VAL A 181 -13.13 2.24 6.61
CA VAL A 181 -11.94 1.58 7.17
C VAL A 181 -11.36 0.64 6.12
N THR A 182 -10.23 1.01 5.53
CA THR A 182 -9.49 0.16 4.60
C THR A 182 -8.68 -0.86 5.38
N ILE A 183 -8.98 -2.14 5.18
CA ILE A 183 -8.28 -3.26 5.80
C ILE A 183 -6.97 -3.54 5.06
N ALA A 184 -7.01 -3.54 3.72
CA ALA A 184 -5.84 -3.69 2.89
C ALA A 184 -6.02 -2.94 1.57
N ASP A 185 -4.96 -2.28 1.09
CA ASP A 185 -4.92 -1.64 -0.21
C ASP A 185 -3.88 -2.31 -1.13
N GLN A 186 -3.72 -1.78 -2.34
CA GLN A 186 -2.82 -2.30 -3.36
C GLN A 186 -1.37 -2.47 -2.88
N ALA A 187 -0.88 -1.59 -2.02
CA ALA A 187 0.47 -1.67 -1.47
C ALA A 187 0.50 -2.58 -0.24
N GLY A 188 -0.46 -2.39 0.67
CA GLY A 188 -0.57 -3.08 1.95
C GLY A 188 -0.84 -4.58 1.81
N THR A 189 -1.49 -5.02 0.73
CA THR A 189 -1.69 -6.44 0.41
C THR A 189 -0.39 -7.21 0.23
N GLY A 190 0.71 -6.54 -0.14
CA GLY A 190 2.04 -7.15 -0.24
C GLY A 190 2.09 -8.39 -1.12
N PHE A 191 1.47 -8.33 -2.30
CA PHE A 191 1.46 -9.43 -3.26
C PHE A 191 2.88 -9.93 -3.55
N ARG A 192 3.02 -11.24 -3.79
CA ARG A 192 4.26 -11.90 -4.20
C ARG A 192 3.99 -12.80 -5.39
N ILE A 193 4.88 -12.75 -6.39
CA ILE A 193 4.81 -13.64 -7.55
C ILE A 193 5.46 -14.99 -7.19
N VAL A 194 4.73 -16.05 -7.45
CA VAL A 194 5.20 -17.44 -7.39
C VAL A 194 5.04 -18.03 -8.78
N ASP A 195 6.15 -18.44 -9.38
CA ASP A 195 6.23 -18.87 -10.78
C ASP A 195 6.76 -20.31 -10.85
N ASP A 196 6.10 -21.14 -11.65
CA ASP A 196 6.40 -22.57 -11.77
C ASP A 196 7.70 -22.82 -12.54
N LEU A 197 7.97 -22.00 -13.58
CA LEU A 197 9.09 -22.19 -14.51
C LEU A 197 10.12 -21.05 -14.44
N LYS A 198 10.29 -20.44 -13.26
CA LYS A 198 11.13 -19.26 -13.03
C LYS A 198 12.52 -19.32 -13.68
N ASP A 199 13.19 -20.48 -13.65
CA ASP A 199 14.57 -20.63 -14.14
C ASP A 199 14.66 -21.07 -15.61
N LYS A 200 13.54 -21.44 -16.24
CA LYS A 200 13.51 -22.07 -17.57
C LYS A 200 12.68 -21.31 -18.58
N ALA A 201 11.50 -20.85 -18.17
CA ALA A 201 10.58 -20.05 -18.95
C ALA A 201 9.85 -19.09 -17.99
N PRO A 202 10.56 -18.09 -17.44
CA PRO A 202 9.99 -17.21 -16.43
C PRO A 202 8.78 -16.45 -16.96
N ALA A 203 7.78 -16.30 -16.12
CA ALA A 203 6.70 -15.34 -16.32
C ALA A 203 7.26 -13.91 -16.35
N LEU A 204 6.70 -13.06 -17.19
CA LEU A 204 7.03 -11.62 -17.27
C LEU A 204 6.24 -10.78 -16.26
N SER A 205 5.71 -11.43 -15.22
CA SER A 205 4.93 -10.79 -14.19
C SER A 205 5.82 -9.91 -13.29
N SER A 206 5.25 -8.81 -12.80
CA SER A 206 5.95 -7.88 -11.90
C SER A 206 5.00 -7.20 -10.93
N ILE A 207 5.54 -6.68 -9.83
CA ILE A 207 4.77 -5.98 -8.80
C ILE A 207 5.43 -4.62 -8.53
N THR A 208 4.61 -3.58 -8.48
CA THR A 208 4.94 -2.26 -7.94
C THR A 208 3.96 -1.91 -6.83
N ALA A 209 4.20 -0.80 -6.10
CA ALA A 209 3.28 -0.32 -5.07
C ALA A 209 1.87 -0.01 -5.58
N THR A 210 1.72 0.27 -6.89
CA THR A 210 0.45 0.71 -7.49
C THR A 210 -0.13 -0.28 -8.48
N ARG A 211 0.62 -1.31 -8.89
CA ARG A 211 0.20 -2.22 -9.94
C ARG A 211 0.78 -3.61 -9.80
N LEU A 212 -0.06 -4.61 -10.03
CA LEU A 212 0.34 -5.96 -10.37
C LEU A 212 0.25 -6.13 -11.89
N THR A 213 1.36 -6.55 -12.50
CA THR A 213 1.42 -6.96 -13.90
C THR A 213 1.48 -8.47 -13.95
N LEU A 214 0.52 -9.10 -14.65
CA LEU A 214 0.50 -10.53 -14.89
C LEU A 214 0.73 -10.82 -16.37
N GLN A 215 1.76 -11.60 -16.67
CA GLN A 215 2.08 -11.98 -18.03
C GLN A 215 2.85 -13.31 -18.03
N GLY A 216 2.46 -14.19 -18.94
CA GLY A 216 3.13 -15.47 -19.18
C GLY A 216 4.56 -15.32 -19.70
N ASN A 217 5.19 -16.47 -19.88
CA ASN A 217 6.51 -16.55 -20.49
C ASN A 217 6.49 -16.14 -21.97
N THR A 218 7.65 -15.76 -22.48
CA THR A 218 7.85 -15.54 -23.91
C THR A 218 7.71 -16.86 -24.66
N TYR A 219 6.97 -16.85 -25.78
CA TYR A 219 6.95 -17.96 -26.74
C TYR A 219 8.22 -17.93 -27.60
N LEU A 220 9.04 -18.98 -27.53
CA LEU A 220 10.26 -19.10 -28.32
C LEU A 220 9.99 -19.91 -29.59
N HIS A 221 10.36 -19.37 -30.74
CA HIS A 221 10.29 -20.05 -32.03
C HIS A 221 11.48 -19.66 -32.92
N ALA A 222 11.83 -20.53 -33.87
CA ALA A 222 13.01 -20.39 -34.72
C ALA A 222 13.12 -19.03 -35.46
N GLY A 223 11.99 -18.38 -35.73
CA GLY A 223 11.93 -17.08 -36.40
C GLY A 223 12.29 -15.86 -35.55
N LEU A 224 12.60 -16.00 -34.26
CA LEU A 224 12.96 -14.86 -33.42
C LEU A 224 14.36 -14.31 -33.75
N PRO A 225 14.60 -12.99 -33.66
CA PRO A 225 15.89 -12.39 -33.97
C PRO A 225 17.08 -12.94 -33.16
N GLN A 226 16.83 -13.44 -31.95
CA GLN A 226 17.85 -14.08 -31.11
C GLN A 226 18.34 -15.43 -31.66
N PHE A 227 17.57 -16.06 -32.54
CA PHE A 227 17.93 -17.33 -33.19
C PHE A 227 18.36 -17.14 -34.64
N ASN A 228 18.52 -15.89 -35.10
CA ASN A 228 19.09 -15.58 -36.40
C ASN A 228 20.62 -15.49 -36.29
N PRO A 229 21.39 -16.43 -36.88
CA PRO A 229 22.86 -16.40 -36.82
C PRO A 229 23.47 -15.20 -37.55
N ALA A 230 22.72 -14.56 -38.47
CA ALA A 230 23.16 -13.36 -39.17
C ALA A 230 22.85 -12.06 -38.40
N ASN A 231 22.30 -12.14 -37.19
CA ASN A 231 22.04 -10.95 -36.38
C ASN A 231 23.38 -10.32 -35.95
N PRO A 232 23.65 -9.03 -36.27
CA PRO A 232 24.92 -8.38 -35.98
C PRO A 232 25.31 -8.39 -34.49
N ILE A 233 24.35 -8.55 -33.56
CA ILE A 233 24.63 -8.64 -32.13
C ILE A 233 25.49 -9.87 -31.76
N PHE A 234 25.54 -10.88 -32.64
CA PHE A 234 26.38 -12.07 -32.45
C PHE A 234 27.75 -11.96 -33.14
N ASP A 235 28.05 -10.84 -33.80
CA ASP A 235 29.38 -10.56 -34.31
C ASP A 235 30.24 -9.93 -33.20
N PRO A 236 31.33 -10.58 -32.75
CA PRO A 236 32.21 -10.01 -31.73
C PRO A 236 32.91 -8.72 -32.18
N LYS A 237 32.92 -8.42 -33.48
CA LYS A 237 33.47 -7.17 -34.05
C LYS A 237 32.43 -6.07 -34.19
N ASN A 238 31.20 -6.29 -33.70
CA ASN A 238 30.17 -5.27 -33.79
C ASN A 238 30.61 -4.00 -33.03
N PRO A 239 30.58 -2.82 -33.69
CA PRO A 239 30.90 -1.52 -33.10
C PRO A 239 30.32 -1.24 -31.71
N ILE A 240 29.13 -1.79 -31.41
CA ILE A 240 28.49 -1.60 -30.09
C ILE A 240 29.33 -2.15 -28.92
N TYR A 241 30.30 -3.04 -29.19
CA TYR A 241 31.19 -3.64 -28.19
C TYR A 241 32.56 -2.99 -28.12
N ASP A 242 32.93 -2.10 -29.04
CA ASP A 242 34.25 -1.46 -29.09
C ASP A 242 34.21 -0.08 -28.42
N PRO A 243 34.89 0.12 -27.27
CA PRO A 243 34.91 1.42 -26.57
C PRO A 243 35.47 2.60 -27.38
N GLN A 244 36.16 2.33 -28.49
CA GLN A 244 36.73 3.35 -29.38
C GLN A 244 35.79 3.74 -30.53
N ASP A 245 34.71 2.99 -30.75
CA ASP A 245 33.75 3.27 -31.81
C ASP A 245 32.64 4.22 -31.34
N PRO A 246 32.22 5.22 -32.14
CA PRO A 246 31.10 6.10 -31.81
C PRO A 246 29.77 5.39 -31.50
N ALA A 247 29.56 4.17 -31.98
CA ALA A 247 28.37 3.36 -31.73
C ALA A 247 28.46 2.52 -30.43
N TYR A 248 29.55 2.62 -29.67
CA TYR A 248 29.77 1.86 -28.44
C TYR A 248 28.62 2.01 -27.45
N GLN A 249 28.19 0.89 -26.89
CA GLN A 249 27.20 0.86 -25.82
C GLN A 249 27.83 0.26 -24.56
N PRO A 250 28.15 1.08 -23.54
CA PRO A 250 28.91 0.63 -22.36
C PRO A 250 28.18 -0.43 -21.51
N THR A 251 26.88 -0.63 -21.71
CA THR A 251 26.08 -1.62 -21.01
C THR A 251 25.87 -2.91 -21.79
N THR A 252 26.33 -2.97 -23.05
CA THR A 252 26.09 -4.10 -23.95
C THR A 252 27.24 -5.09 -23.86
N ILE A 253 26.93 -6.33 -23.45
CA ILE A 253 27.90 -7.41 -23.28
C ILE A 253 27.75 -8.38 -24.46
N PHE A 254 28.86 -8.74 -25.10
CA PHE A 254 28.86 -9.75 -26.15
C PHE A 254 28.38 -11.10 -25.60
N LYS A 255 27.41 -11.70 -26.28
CA LYS A 255 26.89 -13.03 -25.96
C LYS A 255 27.03 -13.92 -27.20
N PRO A 256 27.71 -15.08 -27.09
CA PRO A 256 27.78 -16.02 -28.20
C PRO A 256 26.40 -16.45 -28.70
N PHE A 257 26.29 -16.68 -30.01
CA PHE A 257 25.08 -17.21 -30.62
C PHE A 257 24.72 -18.59 -30.06
N VAL A 258 23.46 -18.77 -29.68
CA VAL A 258 22.90 -20.06 -29.27
C VAL A 258 21.80 -20.43 -30.27
N PRO A 259 21.94 -21.54 -31.02
CA PRO A 259 20.92 -22.00 -31.96
C PRO A 259 19.60 -22.29 -31.25
N PHE A 260 18.48 -22.12 -31.98
CA PHE A 260 17.18 -22.59 -31.52
C PHE A 260 17.18 -24.12 -31.41
N ASP A 261 16.84 -24.64 -30.24
CA ASP A 261 16.57 -26.06 -30.05
C ASP A 261 15.07 -26.33 -30.21
N PRO A 262 14.61 -26.92 -31.33
CA PRO A 262 13.19 -27.20 -31.55
C PRO A 262 12.61 -28.24 -30.59
N ALA A 263 13.44 -29.08 -29.95
CA ALA A 263 13.00 -30.12 -29.02
C ALA A 263 12.82 -29.60 -27.58
N SER A 264 13.24 -28.37 -27.29
CA SER A 264 13.15 -27.80 -25.94
C SER A 264 11.67 -27.69 -25.50
N PRO A 265 11.30 -28.29 -24.35
CA PRO A 265 9.94 -28.17 -23.81
C PRO A 265 9.63 -26.76 -23.29
N TYR A 266 10.66 -25.91 -23.15
CA TYR A 266 10.54 -24.54 -22.64
C TYR A 266 10.30 -23.50 -23.75
N ASN A 267 10.20 -23.94 -25.00
CA ASN A 267 9.87 -23.05 -26.10
C ASN A 267 8.43 -22.54 -26.03
N ASP A 268 7.49 -23.42 -25.68
CA ASP A 268 6.07 -23.11 -25.56
C ASP A 268 5.41 -23.91 -24.42
N PRO A 269 5.91 -23.77 -23.18
CA PRO A 269 5.37 -24.50 -22.05
C PRO A 269 3.97 -23.99 -21.70
N GLU A 270 3.15 -24.91 -21.21
CA GLU A 270 2.02 -24.52 -20.38
C GLU A 270 2.56 -24.19 -19.00
N SER A 271 2.14 -23.06 -18.44
CA SER A 271 2.69 -22.57 -17.19
C SER A 271 1.62 -21.84 -16.39
N GLU A 272 1.80 -21.85 -15.07
CA GLU A 272 0.91 -21.18 -14.14
C GLU A 272 1.74 -20.32 -13.20
N HIS A 273 1.29 -19.09 -12.96
CA HIS A 273 1.90 -18.21 -11.98
C HIS A 273 0.84 -17.53 -11.13
N TRP A 274 1.21 -17.25 -9.89
CA TRP A 274 0.32 -16.71 -8.88
C TRP A 274 0.89 -15.41 -8.32
N ALA A 275 0.06 -14.38 -8.23
CA ALA A 275 0.33 -13.25 -7.37
C ALA A 275 -0.52 -13.40 -6.10
N VAL A 276 0.12 -13.78 -5.00
CA VAL A 276 -0.55 -14.12 -3.73
C VAL A 276 -0.26 -13.04 -2.69
N SER A 277 -1.30 -12.52 -2.03
CA SER A 277 -1.16 -11.52 -0.97
C SER A 277 -0.41 -12.08 0.24
N LYS A 278 0.04 -11.21 1.14
CA LYS A 278 0.37 -11.59 2.52
C LYS A 278 -0.93 -11.95 3.29
N ALA A 279 -0.77 -12.44 4.51
CA ALA A 279 -1.89 -12.65 5.42
C ALA A 279 -2.60 -11.32 5.71
N ILE A 280 -3.91 -11.25 5.49
CA ILE A 280 -4.72 -10.07 5.80
C ILE A 280 -5.61 -10.40 6.99
N SER A 281 -5.37 -9.73 8.11
CA SER A 281 -6.20 -9.85 9.31
C SER A 281 -7.48 -9.02 9.16
N ILE A 282 -8.63 -9.59 9.53
CA ILE A 282 -9.95 -8.95 9.40
C ILE A 282 -10.56 -8.56 10.76
N ASP A 283 -9.78 -8.60 11.84
CA ASP A 283 -10.28 -8.30 13.19
C ASP A 283 -10.01 -6.85 13.59
N LYS A 284 -8.82 -6.34 13.29
CA LYS A 284 -8.37 -5.01 13.69
C LYS A 284 -7.58 -4.35 12.57
N VAL A 285 -7.78 -3.04 12.43
CA VAL A 285 -7.03 -2.21 11.48
C VAL A 285 -6.32 -1.12 12.26
N ASP A 286 -4.99 -1.07 12.12
CA ASP A 286 -4.19 0.05 12.60
C ASP A 286 -4.30 1.21 11.61
N LEU A 287 -4.82 2.34 12.09
CA LEU A 287 -5.03 3.56 11.32
C LEU A 287 -3.92 4.59 11.53
N GLY A 288 -2.88 4.23 12.28
CA GLY A 288 -1.79 5.10 12.67
C GLY A 288 -2.20 6.11 13.75
N PRO A 289 -1.26 6.98 14.17
CA PRO A 289 -1.54 7.99 15.16
C PRO A 289 -2.39 9.13 14.59
N ASP A 290 -3.22 9.72 15.46
CA ASP A 290 -3.86 10.99 15.19
C ASP A 290 -2.84 12.12 15.32
N TRP A 291 -2.84 13.06 14.37
CA TRP A 291 -1.82 14.11 14.30
C TRP A 291 -2.33 15.46 14.78
N SER A 292 -1.61 16.11 15.69
CA SER A 292 -1.87 17.51 16.04
C SER A 292 -1.69 18.47 14.87
N THR A 293 -2.27 19.65 15.03
CA THR A 293 -1.90 20.87 14.32
C THR A 293 -0.88 21.64 15.16
N ALA A 294 0.31 21.91 14.62
CA ALA A 294 1.26 22.80 15.28
C ALA A 294 0.75 24.25 15.20
N ILE A 295 0.59 24.91 16.35
CA ILE A 295 0.06 26.29 16.42
C ILE A 295 1.09 27.29 16.93
N LYS A 296 2.21 26.79 17.49
CA LYS A 296 3.39 27.59 17.83
C LYS A 296 4.66 26.74 17.69
N GLY A 297 5.70 27.33 17.11
CA GLY A 297 7.08 26.86 17.15
C GLY A 297 8.04 27.84 17.84
N LEU A 298 9.30 27.43 17.95
CA LEU A 298 10.32 28.07 18.78
C LEU A 298 10.56 29.54 18.42
N THR A 299 10.56 29.87 17.14
CA THR A 299 10.84 31.22 16.63
C THR A 299 9.58 32.07 16.46
N ASN A 300 8.40 31.50 16.67
CA ASN A 300 7.15 32.25 16.57
C ASN A 300 6.99 33.20 17.76
N PRO A 301 6.24 34.30 17.62
CA PRO A 301 5.91 35.17 18.75
C PRO A 301 5.12 34.42 19.83
N VAL A 302 5.00 35.04 21.01
CA VAL A 302 4.18 34.54 22.13
C VAL A 302 2.74 34.39 21.66
N LEU A 303 2.15 33.22 21.88
CA LEU A 303 0.77 32.93 21.46
C LEU A 303 -0.20 33.20 22.61
N THR A 304 -0.95 34.30 22.54
CA THR A 304 -1.89 34.70 23.61
C THR A 304 -3.32 34.18 23.41
N GLN A 305 -3.66 33.80 22.17
CA GLN A 305 -4.97 33.23 21.84
C GLN A 305 -4.88 32.32 20.62
N TYR A 306 -5.79 31.36 20.53
CA TYR A 306 -5.97 30.52 19.34
C TYR A 306 -7.46 30.42 19.01
N ARG A 307 -7.81 30.46 17.72
CA ARG A 307 -9.19 30.32 17.26
C ARG A 307 -9.35 29.06 16.44
N TYR A 308 -10.41 28.32 16.70
CA TYR A 308 -10.77 27.12 15.96
C TYR A 308 -12.27 27.07 15.70
N THR A 309 -12.69 26.65 14.51
CA THR A 309 -14.10 26.54 14.14
C THR A 309 -14.45 25.09 13.88
N TYR A 310 -15.40 24.57 14.65
CA TYR A 310 -15.97 23.25 14.42
C TYR A 310 -17.11 23.35 13.41
N SER A 311 -17.09 22.52 12.37
CA SER A 311 -18.10 22.56 11.30
C SER A 311 -19.30 21.65 11.56
N LYS A 312 -19.18 20.71 12.51
CA LYS A 312 -20.21 19.71 12.83
C LYS A 312 -20.60 19.80 14.29
N ALA A 313 -21.87 19.51 14.57
CA ALA A 313 -22.36 19.33 15.92
C ALA A 313 -21.73 18.09 16.56
N GLY A 314 -21.46 18.15 17.86
CA GLY A 314 -20.79 17.10 18.61
C GLY A 314 -20.11 17.61 19.87
N THR A 315 -19.62 16.69 20.69
CA THR A 315 -18.79 17.02 21.85
C THR A 315 -17.35 16.63 21.54
N TYR A 316 -16.45 17.60 21.63
CA TYR A 316 -15.03 17.48 21.27
C TYR A 316 -14.15 17.75 22.48
N LYS A 317 -13.03 17.02 22.57
CA LYS A 317 -12.00 17.22 23.59
C LYS A 317 -10.82 17.98 22.99
N ALA A 318 -10.92 19.30 22.99
CA ALA A 318 -9.88 20.20 22.51
C ALA A 318 -8.65 20.08 23.43
N THR A 319 -7.53 19.59 22.90
CA THR A 319 -6.32 19.31 23.70
C THR A 319 -5.14 20.11 23.20
N PHE A 320 -4.52 20.88 24.10
CA PHE A 320 -3.32 21.65 23.86
C PHE A 320 -2.13 20.99 24.55
N VAL A 321 -1.03 20.86 23.84
CA VAL A 321 0.20 20.24 24.31
C VAL A 321 1.30 21.27 24.16
N ALA A 322 1.73 21.87 25.27
CA ALA A 322 2.85 22.79 25.31
C ALA A 322 4.11 22.06 25.73
N ALA A 323 5.23 22.33 25.06
CA ALA A 323 6.49 21.70 25.40
C ALA A 323 7.66 22.69 25.37
N ASN A 324 8.56 22.53 26.34
CA ASN A 324 9.87 23.14 26.39
C ASN A 324 10.93 22.03 26.43
N GLY A 325 12.05 22.22 25.76
CA GLY A 325 13.12 21.24 25.74
C GLY A 325 14.46 21.83 25.36
N ASN A 326 15.47 20.96 25.43
CA ASN A 326 16.80 21.17 24.92
C ASN A 326 17.25 19.90 24.18
N ILE A 327 18.55 19.79 23.86
CA ILE A 327 19.09 18.65 23.11
C ILE A 327 18.95 17.31 23.85
N ASP A 328 18.84 17.33 25.17
CA ASP A 328 18.86 16.15 26.02
C ASP A 328 17.47 15.77 26.56
N GLN A 329 16.58 16.75 26.76
CA GLN A 329 15.29 16.53 27.44
C GLN A 329 14.16 17.39 26.87
N GLN A 330 12.93 16.87 26.96
CA GLN A 330 11.69 17.61 26.68
C GLN A 330 10.72 17.45 27.85
N LYS A 331 10.14 18.55 28.32
CA LYS A 331 9.05 18.59 29.31
C LYS A 331 7.78 19.08 28.63
N VAL A 332 6.65 18.46 29.00
CA VAL A 332 5.36 18.68 28.34
C VAL A 332 4.28 18.96 29.38
N VAL A 333 3.42 19.94 29.10
CA VAL A 333 2.16 20.19 29.82
C VAL A 333 1.01 20.03 28.84
N THR A 334 -0.01 19.25 29.26
CA THR A 334 -1.21 19.00 28.46
C THR A 334 -2.42 19.64 29.13
N LYS A 335 -3.25 20.32 28.35
CA LYS A 335 -4.50 20.97 28.80
C LYS A 335 -5.64 20.56 27.90
N GLU A 336 -6.74 20.16 28.51
CA GLU A 336 -7.90 19.63 27.81
C GLU A 336 -9.14 20.45 28.15
N ILE A 337 -9.91 20.82 27.13
CA ILE A 337 -11.15 21.57 27.26
C ILE A 337 -12.23 20.83 26.49
N THR A 338 -13.35 20.53 27.17
CA THR A 338 -14.51 19.92 26.51
C THR A 338 -15.34 21.02 25.86
N ILE A 339 -15.55 20.91 24.55
CA ILE A 339 -16.34 21.84 23.74
C ILE A 339 -17.55 21.10 23.18
N THR A 340 -18.75 21.64 23.40
CA THR A 340 -20.00 21.14 22.83
C THR A 340 -20.43 22.05 21.69
N ILE A 341 -20.66 21.46 20.51
CA ILE A 341 -21.11 22.15 19.31
C ILE A 341 -22.54 21.71 19.03
N THR A 342 -23.43 22.69 19.00
CA THR A 342 -24.84 22.53 18.66
C THR A 342 -25.07 22.80 17.17
N PRO A 343 -26.14 22.24 16.57
CA PRO A 343 -26.47 22.46 15.16
C PRO A 343 -26.56 23.93 14.75
#